data_AF-I3ILV6-F1
#
_entry.id   AF-I3ILV6-F1
#
_cell.length_a   1.000
_cell.length_b   1.000
_cell.length_c   1.000
_cell.angle_alpha   90.00
_cell.angle_beta   90.00
_cell.angle_gamma   90.00
#
_symmetry.space_group_name_H-M   'P 1'
#
loop_
_entity.id
_entity.type
_entity.pdbx_description
1 polymer ?
#
loop_
_entity_poly.entity_id
_entity_poly.type
_entity_poly.pdbx_seq_one_letter_code
_entity_poly.pdbx_strand_id
1 'polypeptide(L)'
;MLQHKFGFTPAKSHSSDHRWYELKLDGLPTILTKVSHSRDPINKCIEGKTAKQLRVKKQYYEGMMSCSNSRDNYYQQVRKDPFPPFNILF
;
A
#
# COMPACT_ATOMS: atom_id res chain seq x y z
N MET A 1 -4.62 -4.47 -9.58
CA MET A 1 -3.51 -5.19 -8.90
C MET A 1 -3.69 -5.28 -7.38
N LEU A 2 -3.70 -4.15 -6.65
CA LEU A 2 -3.83 -4.15 -5.18
C LEU A 2 -5.07 -4.91 -4.66
N GLN A 3 -6.23 -4.69 -5.29
CA GLN A 3 -7.47 -5.38 -4.91
C GLN A 3 -7.39 -6.90 -5.15
N HIS A 4 -7.19 -7.30 -6.41
CA HIS A 4 -7.22 -8.71 -6.81
C HIS A 4 -6.07 -9.56 -6.24
N LYS A 5 -4.86 -8.99 -6.08
CA LYS A 5 -3.69 -9.76 -5.65
C LYS A 5 -3.44 -9.67 -4.15
N PHE A 6 -3.60 -8.48 -3.55
CA PHE A 6 -3.21 -8.23 -2.17
C PHE A 6 -4.41 -8.08 -1.22
N GLY A 7 -5.65 -8.18 -1.73
CA GLY A 7 -6.87 -8.18 -0.91
C GLY A 7 -7.30 -6.80 -0.43
N PHE A 8 -6.80 -5.73 -1.03
CA PHE A 8 -7.26 -4.38 -0.69
C PHE A 8 -8.70 -4.14 -1.13
N THR A 9 -9.46 -3.40 -0.34
CA THR A 9 -10.84 -3.01 -0.65
C THR A 9 -10.94 -1.49 -0.82
N PRO A 10 -11.89 -0.97 -1.61
CA PRO A 10 -12.12 0.48 -1.70
C PRO A 10 -12.51 1.05 -0.33
N ALA A 11 -11.81 2.08 0.12
CA ALA A 11 -12.15 2.78 1.35
C ALA A 11 -13.38 3.68 1.11
N LYS A 12 -14.39 3.59 1.99
CA LYS A 12 -15.69 4.27 1.81
C LYS A 12 -15.71 5.74 2.28
N SER A 13 -14.71 6.16 3.06
CA SER A 13 -14.77 7.39 3.86
C SER A 13 -13.78 8.49 3.44
N HIS A 14 -13.14 8.38 2.27
CA HIS A 14 -12.13 9.34 1.82
C HIS A 14 -12.56 10.11 0.56
N SER A 15 -12.09 11.36 0.45
CA SER A 15 -12.42 12.37 -0.58
C SER A 15 -12.67 11.82 -1.99
N SER A 16 -13.70 12.35 -2.66
CA SER A 16 -14.19 11.98 -3.99
C SER A 16 -13.14 12.06 -5.10
N ASP A 17 -12.10 12.87 -4.92
CA ASP A 17 -11.15 13.17 -6.00
C ASP A 17 -10.09 12.08 -6.17
N HIS A 18 -9.99 11.14 -5.23
CA HIS A 18 -8.97 10.09 -5.25
C HIS A 18 -9.53 8.74 -4.80
N ARG A 19 -9.08 7.65 -5.44
CA ARG A 19 -9.43 6.30 -4.98
C ARG A 19 -8.52 5.88 -3.84
N TRP A 20 -9.12 5.67 -2.69
CA TRP A 20 -8.45 5.11 -1.52
C TRP A 20 -8.71 3.62 -1.42
N TYR A 21 -7.69 2.89 -1.02
CA TYR A 21 -7.76 1.47 -0.76
C TYR A 21 -7.32 1.19 0.67
N GLU A 22 -8.06 0.32 1.34
CA GLU A 22 -7.77 -0.13 2.69
C GLU A 22 -7.46 -1.63 2.70
N LEU A 23 -6.58 -2.03 3.61
CA LEU A 23 -6.37 -3.42 3.97
C LEU A 23 -6.40 -3.55 5.49
N LYS A 24 -7.22 -4.49 5.96
CA LYS A 24 -7.36 -4.86 7.36
C LYS A 24 -6.73 -6.22 7.56
N LEU A 25 -5.76 -6.28 8.45
CA LEU A 25 -5.09 -7.51 8.87
C LEU A 25 -5.28 -7.63 10.38
N ASP A 26 -5.66 -8.82 10.84
CA ASP A 26 -5.85 -9.05 12.27
C ASP A 26 -4.58 -8.72 13.06
N GLY A 27 -4.76 -7.94 14.14
CA GLY A 27 -3.69 -7.48 15.01
C GLY A 27 -2.88 -6.28 14.50
N LEU A 28 -3.23 -5.69 13.35
CA LEU A 28 -2.53 -4.52 12.80
C LEU A 28 -3.47 -3.33 12.57
N PRO A 29 -2.96 -2.09 12.65
CA PRO A 29 -3.69 -0.92 12.19
C PRO A 29 -4.08 -1.04 10.71
N THR A 30 -5.17 -0.38 10.33
CA THR A 30 -5.63 -0.37 8.93
C THR A 30 -4.57 0.28 8.03
N ILE A 31 -4.20 -0.41 6.96
CA ILE A 31 -3.25 0.08 5.97
C ILE A 31 -4.05 0.81 4.89
N LEU A 32 -3.84 2.12 4.76
CA LEU A 32 -4.51 2.97 3.79
C LEU A 32 -3.54 3.42 2.72
N THR A 33 -3.91 3.26 1.46
CA THR A 33 -3.15 3.80 0.33
C THR A 33 -4.02 4.60 -0.62
N LYS A 34 -3.46 5.71 -1.10
CA LYS A 34 -4.08 6.62 -2.04
C LYS A 34 -3.56 6.34 -3.43
N VAL A 35 -4.46 6.05 -4.38
CA VAL A 35 -4.10 5.87 -5.79
C VAL A 35 -4.67 7.05 -6.57
N SER A 36 -3.76 7.85 -7.14
CA SER A 36 -4.14 8.98 -8.00
C SER A 36 -4.53 8.49 -9.40
N HIS A 37 -5.52 9.13 -10.01
CA HIS A 37 -6.02 8.84 -11.37
C HIS A 37 -5.33 9.67 -12.47
N SER A 38 -4.16 10.24 -12.20
CA SER A 38 -3.43 10.96 -13.24
C SER A 38 -2.99 9.98 -14.34
N ARG A 39 -3.24 10.34 -15.61
CA ARG A 39 -2.72 9.62 -16.78
C ARG A 39 -1.20 9.74 -16.92
N ASP A 40 -0.59 10.60 -16.13
CA ASP A 40 0.86 10.78 -16.09
C ASP A 40 1.55 9.57 -15.45
N PRO A 41 2.74 9.20 -15.95
CA PRO A 41 3.59 8.19 -15.31
C PRO A 41 3.78 8.54 -13.83
N ILE A 42 3.53 7.56 -12.96
CA ILE A 42 3.75 7.71 -11.53
C ILE A 42 5.24 8.07 -11.34
N ASN A 43 5.51 9.30 -10.90
CA ASN A 43 6.88 9.73 -10.66
C ASN A 43 7.49 8.96 -9.46
N LYS A 44 8.82 8.89 -9.40
CA LYS A 44 9.56 8.19 -8.34
C LYS A 44 9.21 8.68 -6.92
N CYS A 45 8.72 9.91 -6.79
CA CYS A 45 8.30 10.52 -5.53
C CYS A 45 6.96 9.94 -5.05
N ILE A 46 5.98 9.76 -5.95
CA ILE A 46 4.69 9.14 -5.62
C ILE A 46 4.90 7.68 -5.23
N GLU A 47 5.75 6.92 -5.95
CA GLU A 47 6.07 5.53 -5.57
C GLU A 47 6.59 5.43 -4.13
N GLY A 48 7.47 6.35 -3.72
CA GLY A 48 7.99 6.38 -2.35
C GLY A 48 6.91 6.70 -1.33
N LYS A 49 5.94 7.57 -1.66
CA LYS A 49 4.79 7.87 -0.78
C LYS A 49 3.84 6.67 -0.69
N THR A 50 3.55 6.00 -1.80
CA THR A 50 2.70 4.82 -1.84
C THR A 50 3.33 3.64 -1.10
N ALA A 51 4.65 3.41 -1.25
CA ALA A 51 5.36 2.39 -0.52
C ALA A 51 5.25 2.58 1.00
N LYS A 52 5.44 3.81 1.48
CA LYS A 52 5.27 4.17 2.90
C LYS A 52 3.84 3.93 3.39
N GLN A 53 2.84 4.33 2.60
CA GLN A 53 1.43 4.06 2.90
C GLN A 53 1.13 2.56 3.02
N LEU A 54 1.74 1.76 2.16
CA LEU A 54 1.66 0.29 2.16
C LEU A 54 2.53 -0.38 3.22
N ARG A 55 3.23 0.40 4.04
CA ARG A 55 4.13 -0.07 5.10
C ARG A 55 5.28 -0.95 4.59
N VAL A 56 5.80 -0.64 3.40
CA VAL A 56 6.96 -1.32 2.80
C VAL A 56 8.00 -0.34 2.26
N LYS A 57 9.24 -0.82 2.10
CA LYS A 57 10.30 -0.08 1.42
C LYS A 57 10.01 0.01 -0.09
N LYS A 58 10.55 1.04 -0.75
CA LYS A 58 10.34 1.29 -2.18
C LYS A 58 10.70 0.07 -3.06
N GLN A 59 11.83 -0.59 -2.81
CA GLN A 59 12.24 -1.79 -3.56
C GLN A 59 11.21 -2.92 -3.47
N TYR A 60 10.60 -3.12 -2.29
CA TYR A 60 9.55 -4.11 -2.12
C TYR A 60 8.28 -3.72 -2.88
N TYR A 61 7.94 -2.42 -2.88
CA TYR A 61 6.83 -1.90 -3.66
C TYR A 61 7.00 -2.11 -5.17
N GLU A 62 8.21 -1.93 -5.70
CA GLU A 62 8.53 -2.24 -7.10
C GLU A 62 8.26 -3.72 -7.40
N GLY A 63 8.70 -4.63 -6.50
CA GLY A 63 8.39 -6.05 -6.58
C GLY A 63 6.90 -6.40 -6.45
N MET A 64 6.14 -5.58 -5.71
CA MET A 64 4.68 -5.69 -5.69
C MET A 64 4.10 -5.32 -7.05
N MET A 65 4.55 -4.24 -7.69
CA MET A 65 4.03 -3.78 -8.98
C MET A 65 4.48 -4.63 -10.17
N SER A 66 5.67 -5.23 -10.11
CA SER A 66 6.19 -6.17 -11.12
C SER A 66 5.58 -7.57 -11.03
N CYS A 67 4.56 -7.76 -10.20
CA CYS A 67 3.93 -9.05 -9.90
C CYS A 67 4.85 -10.10 -9.27
N SER A 68 6.04 -9.75 -8.79
CA SER A 68 6.99 -10.71 -8.19
C SER A 68 6.61 -11.11 -6.76
N ASN A 69 5.92 -10.23 -6.02
CA ASN A 69 5.52 -10.51 -4.64
C ASN A 69 4.12 -11.11 -4.55
N SER A 70 3.95 -12.15 -3.72
CA SER A 70 2.65 -12.75 -3.40
C SER A 70 1.95 -11.99 -2.25
N ARG A 71 0.65 -12.28 -2.06
CA ARG A 71 -0.15 -11.74 -0.95
C ARG A 71 0.44 -12.10 0.40
N ASP A 72 0.75 -13.37 0.59
CA ASP A 72 1.22 -13.89 1.88
C ASP A 72 2.60 -13.33 2.23
N ASN A 73 3.48 -13.17 1.24
CA ASN A 73 4.78 -12.51 1.42
C ASN A 73 4.60 -11.06 1.88
N TYR A 74 3.64 -10.34 1.31
CA TYR A 74 3.34 -8.97 1.71
C TYR A 74 2.81 -8.91 3.14
N TYR A 75 1.88 -9.79 3.52
CA TYR A 75 1.32 -9.82 4.87
C TYR A 75 2.38 -10.16 5.91
N GLN A 76 3.27 -11.11 5.62
CA GLN A 76 4.41 -11.42 6.48
C GLN A 76 5.38 -10.24 6.59
N GLN A 77 5.69 -9.56 5.47
CA GLN A 77 6.56 -8.39 5.47
C GLN A 77 6.03 -7.31 6.40
N VAL A 78 4.74 -6.96 6.30
CA VAL A 78 4.15 -5.89 7.12
C VAL A 78 4.03 -6.30 8.59
N ARG A 79 3.86 -7.58 8.90
CA ARG A 79 3.87 -8.08 10.29
C ARG A 79 5.26 -8.08 10.93
N LYS A 80 6.29 -8.45 10.16
CA LYS A 80 7.66 -8.62 10.68
C LYS A 80 8.47 -7.33 10.69
N ASP A 81 8.41 -6.57 9.60
CA ASP A 81 9.19 -5.34 9.38
C ASP A 81 8.35 -4.30 8.62
N PRO A 82 7.33 -3.70 9.27
CA PRO A 82 6.57 -2.62 8.67
C PRO A 82 7.46 -1.40 8.49
N PHE A 83 7.52 -0.87 7.26
CA PHE A 83 8.28 0.33 6.96
C PHE A 83 7.41 1.42 6.34
N PRO A 84 7.17 2.54 7.02
CA PRO A 84 7.60 2.89 8.38
C PRO A 84 6.86 2.08 9.46
N PRO A 85 7.43 1.88 10.66
CA PRO A 85 6.77 1.23 11.77
C PRO A 85 5.41 1.85 12.12
N PHE A 86 4.48 1.03 12.62
CA PHE A 86 3.11 1.47 12.93
C PHE A 86 3.02 2.51 14.05
N ASN A 87 4.04 2.60 14.91
CA ASN A 87 4.13 3.61 15.97
C ASN A 87 4.54 5.00 15.45
N ILE A 88 4.92 5.12 14.17
CA ILE A 88 5.17 6.41 13.52
C ILE A 88 3.87 6.87 12.85
N LEU A 89 3.27 7.92 13.42
CA LEU A 89 2.14 8.66 12.85
C LEU A 89 2.67 9.60 11.74
N PHE A 90 1.95 9.66 10.62
CA PHE A 90 2.22 10.56 9.48
C PHE A 90 1.10 11.58 9.35
#